data_AF-A0A7X7K2H1-F1
#
_entry.id   AF-A0A7X7K2H1-F1
#
_cell.length_a   1.000
_cell.length_b   1.000
_cell.length_c   1.000
_cell.angle_alpha   90.00
_cell.angle_beta   90.00
_cell.angle_gamma   90.00
#
_symmetry.space_group_name_H-M   'P 1'
#
loop_
_entity.id
_entity.type
_entity.pdbx_description
1 polymer ?
#
loop_
_entity_poly.entity_id
_entity_poly.type
_entity_poly.pdbx_seq_one_letter_code
_entity_poly.pdbx_strand_id
1 'polypeptide(L)'
;MGELLPHEVLRFDFDAIRVEARRQERVDPANLGEHKLASDIHAYFVNQIIPMVLQNDRVYEAASALVTQHADSYLQRLRESGRSAFEAQTGLRELWQKVIGFLQTLPPKALPGATVSLMKPSDFMKLVKFDELSSRAQAEANSLCRWAQDQEWYHLNVTLGKIADTYEMGLPRVMFVVQRAMKVQSGRAPKNTDGELLAPACYIDWFSSSAGDGHPLYPILGDHGLVEFYRVARNVANHHKGLEWEPGTDQVGLKDRGTTLAVHVQAFQQRERYLVYICDYGLRAIWSAFCEREKGAISDDLFDKYNNTFPKDFPSGEGARVRYYTRP
;
A
#
# COMPACT_ATOMS: atom_id res chain seq x y z
N MET A 1 -7.08 7.27 29.09
CA MET A 1 -6.49 6.33 28.10
C MET A 1 -5.28 5.69 28.75
N GLY A 2 -5.17 4.37 28.70
CA GLY A 2 -4.05 3.63 29.28
C GLY A 2 -2.75 3.83 28.49
N GLU A 3 -1.63 3.41 29.07
CA GLU A 3 -0.35 3.30 28.36
C GLU A 3 -0.31 1.99 27.58
N LEU A 4 0.13 2.04 26.32
CA LEU A 4 0.34 0.86 25.48
C LEU A 4 1.82 0.53 25.36
N LEU A 5 2.15 -0.75 25.32
CA LEU A 5 3.49 -1.24 25.01
C LEU A 5 3.73 -1.20 23.48
N PRO A 6 5.00 -1.16 23.02
CA PRO A 6 5.33 -1.12 21.59
C PRO A 6 4.62 -2.17 20.72
N HIS A 7 4.52 -3.42 21.20
CA HIS A 7 3.87 -4.49 20.47
C HIS A 7 2.35 -4.27 20.31
N GLU A 8 1.70 -3.63 21.28
CA GLU A 8 0.25 -3.35 21.26
C GLU A 8 -0.08 -2.26 20.25
N VAL A 9 0.78 -1.23 20.13
CA VAL A 9 0.61 -0.18 19.11
C VAL A 9 0.78 -0.76 17.71
N LEU A 10 1.84 -1.54 17.48
CA LEU A 10 2.05 -2.22 16.20
C LEU A 10 0.91 -3.19 15.86
N ARG A 11 0.35 -3.85 16.88
CA ARG A 11 -0.81 -4.73 16.74
C ARG A 11 -2.06 -3.95 16.33
N PHE A 12 -2.32 -2.83 16.97
CA PHE A 12 -3.44 -1.95 16.63
C PHE A 12 -3.33 -1.43 15.19
N ASP A 13 -2.15 -0.96 14.78
CA ASP A 13 -1.92 -0.48 13.42
C ASP A 13 -2.03 -1.62 12.39
N PHE A 14 -1.68 -2.85 12.76
CA PHE A 14 -1.93 -4.02 11.92
C PHE A 14 -3.44 -4.29 11.75
N ASP A 15 -4.22 -4.20 12.82
CA ASP A 15 -5.66 -4.47 12.81
C ASP A 15 -6.46 -3.47 11.93
N ALA A 16 -5.88 -2.28 11.68
CA ALA A 16 -6.46 -1.27 10.79
C ALA A 16 -6.63 -1.73 9.34
N ILE A 17 -5.92 -2.79 8.89
CA ILE A 17 -6.04 -3.37 7.55
C ILE A 17 -7.49 -3.66 7.15
N ARG A 18 -8.29 -4.19 8.09
CA ARG A 18 -9.69 -4.57 7.83
C ARG A 18 -10.60 -3.36 7.71
N VAL A 19 -10.33 -2.33 8.50
CA VAL A 19 -11.06 -1.05 8.48
C VAL A 19 -10.79 -0.34 7.16
N GLU A 20 -9.52 -0.28 6.76
CA GLU A 20 -9.12 0.37 5.51
C GLU A 20 -9.70 -0.36 4.29
N ALA A 21 -9.58 -1.69 4.21
CA ALA A 21 -10.15 -2.44 3.09
C ALA A 21 -11.68 -2.29 2.98
N ARG A 22 -12.39 -2.27 4.12
CA ARG A 22 -13.85 -2.00 4.14
C ARG A 22 -14.17 -0.57 3.73
N ARG A 23 -13.32 0.40 4.07
CA ARG A 23 -13.48 1.79 3.63
C ARG A 23 -13.32 1.89 2.11
N GLN A 24 -12.35 1.20 1.52
CA GLN A 24 -12.11 1.18 0.07
C GLN A 24 -13.30 0.62 -0.72
N GLU A 25 -13.95 -0.46 -0.24
CA GLU A 25 -15.19 -1.00 -0.82
C GLU A 25 -16.36 0.00 -0.80
N ARG A 26 -16.43 0.87 0.21
CA ARG A 26 -17.49 1.89 0.31
C ARG A 26 -17.23 3.10 -0.59
N VAL A 27 -15.96 3.37 -0.89
CA VAL A 27 -15.56 4.48 -1.75
C VAL A 27 -15.88 4.16 -3.21
N ASP A 28 -15.66 2.93 -3.65
CA ASP A 28 -15.87 2.53 -5.05
C ASP A 28 -16.32 1.06 -5.16
N PRO A 29 -17.45 0.77 -5.83
CA PRO A 29 -17.90 -0.61 -6.09
C PRO A 29 -16.89 -1.49 -6.83
N ALA A 30 -15.97 -0.90 -7.62
CA ALA A 30 -14.88 -1.64 -8.27
C ALA A 30 -13.94 -2.33 -7.27
N ASN A 31 -13.94 -1.87 -6.00
CA ASN A 31 -13.15 -2.45 -4.93
C ASN A 31 -13.83 -3.64 -4.23
N LEU A 32 -14.96 -4.13 -4.73
CA LEU A 32 -15.68 -5.23 -4.12
C LEU A 32 -14.80 -6.49 -3.98
N GLY A 33 -14.71 -7.04 -2.76
CA GLY A 33 -13.91 -8.22 -2.44
C GLY A 33 -12.61 -7.91 -1.70
N GLU A 34 -12.16 -6.64 -1.69
CA GLU A 34 -10.96 -6.22 -0.94
C GLU A 34 -11.08 -6.52 0.55
N HIS A 35 -12.26 -6.33 1.16
CA HIS A 35 -12.43 -6.56 2.58
C HIS A 35 -12.30 -8.04 2.95
N LYS A 36 -12.81 -8.93 2.09
CA LYS A 36 -12.65 -10.37 2.28
C LYS A 36 -11.17 -10.75 2.18
N LEU A 37 -10.50 -10.31 1.11
CA LEU A 37 -9.07 -10.58 0.91
C LEU A 37 -8.22 -10.10 2.09
N ALA A 38 -8.39 -8.84 2.51
CA ALA A 38 -7.69 -8.27 3.65
C ALA A 38 -8.01 -9.01 4.97
N SER A 39 -9.25 -9.48 5.15
CA SER A 39 -9.63 -10.26 6.32
C SER A 39 -9.00 -11.65 6.33
N ASP A 40 -8.88 -12.31 5.18
CA ASP A 40 -8.23 -13.61 5.06
C ASP A 40 -6.71 -13.49 5.34
N ILE A 41 -6.06 -12.45 4.81
CA ILE A 41 -4.66 -12.12 5.13
C ILE A 41 -4.51 -11.82 6.62
N HIS A 42 -5.38 -10.97 7.17
CA HIS A 42 -5.35 -10.63 8.59
C HIS A 42 -5.46 -11.89 9.46
N ALA A 43 -6.47 -12.73 9.22
CA ALA A 43 -6.68 -13.97 9.95
C ALA A 43 -5.49 -14.92 9.83
N TYR A 44 -4.84 -15.01 8.65
CA TYR A 44 -3.62 -15.79 8.48
C TYR A 44 -2.49 -15.32 9.39
N PHE A 45 -2.22 -14.01 9.44
CA PHE A 45 -1.18 -13.47 10.30
C PHE A 45 -1.51 -13.63 11.79
N VAL A 46 -2.77 -13.40 12.20
CA VAL A 46 -3.22 -13.58 13.59
C VAL A 46 -3.11 -15.03 14.04
N ASN A 47 -3.59 -15.97 13.22
CA ASN A 47 -3.76 -17.35 13.64
C ASN A 47 -2.51 -18.21 13.38
N GLN A 48 -1.62 -17.77 12.49
CA GLN A 48 -0.47 -18.57 12.07
C GLN A 48 0.86 -17.84 12.29
N ILE A 49 1.06 -16.68 11.68
CA ILE A 49 2.38 -16.04 11.67
C ILE A 49 2.80 -15.53 13.05
N ILE A 50 1.93 -14.78 13.73
CA ILE A 50 2.23 -14.22 15.05
C ILE A 50 2.49 -15.33 16.08
N PRO A 51 1.62 -16.34 16.24
CA PRO A 51 1.89 -17.46 17.15
C PRO A 51 3.22 -18.16 16.83
N MET A 52 3.55 -18.35 15.55
CA MET A 52 4.81 -18.97 15.16
C MET A 52 6.03 -18.14 15.55
N VAL A 53 6.00 -16.81 15.37
CA VAL A 53 7.07 -15.92 15.86
C VAL A 53 7.18 -16.01 17.39
N LEU A 54 6.06 -16.05 18.11
CA LEU A 54 6.06 -16.12 19.58
C LEU A 54 6.56 -17.45 20.13
N GLN A 55 6.29 -18.57 19.45
CA GLN A 55 6.44 -19.92 20.02
C GLN A 55 7.54 -20.76 19.38
N ASN A 56 8.03 -20.40 18.20
CA ASN A 56 9.03 -21.20 17.48
C ASN A 56 10.35 -20.42 17.30
N ASP A 57 11.44 -20.97 17.80
CA ASP A 57 12.76 -20.32 17.79
C ASP A 57 13.23 -19.99 16.37
N ARG A 58 13.03 -20.90 15.40
CA ARG A 58 13.47 -20.69 14.01
C ARG A 58 12.70 -19.55 13.32
N VAL A 59 11.42 -19.39 13.64
CA VAL A 59 10.61 -18.30 13.07
C VAL A 59 10.95 -16.98 13.76
N TYR A 60 11.21 -17.01 15.06
CA TYR A 60 11.70 -15.85 15.79
C TYR A 60 13.08 -15.39 15.34
N GLU A 61 14.02 -16.29 15.07
CA GLU A 61 15.33 -15.96 14.49
C GLU A 61 15.18 -15.22 13.17
N ALA A 62 14.23 -15.64 12.33
CA ALA A 62 13.93 -14.92 11.08
C ALA A 62 13.34 -13.52 11.34
N ALA A 63 12.41 -13.38 12.28
CA ALA A 63 11.86 -12.08 12.67
C ALA A 63 12.94 -11.17 13.29
N SER A 64 13.84 -11.72 14.10
CA SER A 64 14.97 -11.02 14.71
C SER A 64 15.98 -10.55 13.66
N ALA A 65 16.32 -11.39 12.68
CA ALA A 65 17.20 -11.00 11.58
C ALA A 65 16.57 -9.89 10.71
N LEU A 66 15.27 -10.01 10.44
CA LEU A 66 14.51 -8.96 9.75
C LEU A 66 14.60 -7.62 10.49
N VAL A 67 14.38 -7.61 11.81
CA VAL A 67 14.45 -6.39 12.62
C VAL A 67 15.86 -5.83 12.68
N THR A 68 16.84 -6.66 13.03
CA THR A 68 18.21 -6.20 13.33
C THR A 68 19.03 -5.88 12.09
N GLN A 69 18.72 -6.46 10.92
CA GLN A 69 19.52 -6.30 9.71
C GLN A 69 18.80 -5.56 8.57
N HIS A 70 17.46 -5.52 8.58
CA HIS A 70 16.70 -5.11 7.41
C HIS A 70 15.63 -4.04 7.66
N ALA A 71 15.27 -3.76 8.92
CA ALA A 71 14.22 -2.80 9.26
C ALA A 71 14.56 -1.37 8.84
N ASP A 72 15.77 -0.89 9.12
CA ASP A 72 16.15 0.51 8.90
C ASP A 72 15.98 0.94 7.43
N SER A 73 16.54 0.16 6.50
CA SER A 73 16.43 0.42 5.05
C SER A 73 14.97 0.45 4.58
N TYR A 74 14.09 -0.35 5.18
CA TYR A 74 12.69 -0.40 4.80
C TYR A 74 11.86 0.69 5.47
N LEU A 75 12.11 1.01 6.73
CA LEU A 75 11.48 2.14 7.43
C LEU A 75 11.82 3.46 6.75
N GLN A 76 13.05 3.63 6.26
CA GLN A 76 13.41 4.77 5.43
C GLN A 76 12.57 4.80 4.15
N ARG A 77 12.44 3.66 3.45
CA ARG A 77 11.65 3.60 2.22
C ARG A 77 10.16 3.87 2.46
N LEU A 78 9.60 3.33 3.54
CA LEU A 78 8.24 3.60 3.99
C LEU A 78 8.03 5.09 4.26
N ARG A 79 9.01 5.78 4.88
CA ARG A 79 8.94 7.22 5.12
C ARG A 79 8.88 8.00 3.81
N GLU A 80 9.78 7.69 2.87
CA GLU A 80 9.84 8.35 1.56
C GLU A 80 8.56 8.14 0.75
N SER A 81 8.14 6.87 0.59
CA SER A 81 6.95 6.49 -0.15
C SER A 81 5.67 7.04 0.50
N GLY A 82 5.57 6.93 1.83
CA GLY A 82 4.46 7.47 2.61
C GLY A 82 4.32 8.98 2.50
N ARG A 83 5.45 9.71 2.47
CA ARG A 83 5.45 11.16 2.25
C ARG A 83 4.92 11.52 0.86
N SER A 84 5.41 10.89 -0.19
CA SER A 84 4.92 11.16 -1.55
C SER A 84 3.44 10.82 -1.71
N ALA A 85 2.97 9.73 -1.10
CA ALA A 85 1.56 9.38 -1.09
C ALA A 85 0.72 10.43 -0.35
N PHE A 86 1.18 10.91 0.80
CA PHE A 86 0.50 11.96 1.56
C PHE A 86 0.44 13.29 0.81
N GLU A 87 1.54 13.71 0.17
CA GLU A 87 1.61 14.91 -0.65
C GLU A 87 0.66 14.81 -1.86
N ALA A 88 0.64 13.68 -2.57
CA ALA A 88 -0.26 13.43 -3.69
C ALA A 88 -1.74 13.47 -3.27
N GLN A 89 -2.09 12.83 -2.15
CA GLN A 89 -3.47 12.82 -1.63
C GLN A 89 -3.92 14.21 -1.17
N THR A 90 -3.03 14.96 -0.52
CA THR A 90 -3.32 16.34 -0.09
C THR A 90 -3.56 17.24 -1.29
N GLY A 91 -2.69 17.19 -2.30
CA GLY A 91 -2.83 17.94 -3.54
C GLY A 91 -4.14 17.63 -4.28
N LEU A 92 -4.50 16.34 -4.40
CA LEU A 92 -5.78 15.94 -4.99
C LEU A 92 -6.99 16.48 -4.19
N ARG A 93 -6.93 16.46 -2.85
CA ARG A 93 -8.02 16.97 -2.01
C ARG A 93 -8.21 18.48 -2.18
N GLU A 94 -7.12 19.24 -2.18
CA GLU A 94 -7.15 20.69 -2.42
C GLU A 94 -7.71 21.01 -3.80
N LEU A 95 -7.26 20.29 -4.83
CA LEU A 95 -7.76 20.41 -6.19
C LEU A 95 -9.26 20.11 -6.28
N TRP A 96 -9.75 19.04 -5.64
CA TRP A 96 -11.17 18.72 -5.56
C TRP A 96 -11.99 19.89 -4.99
N GLN A 97 -11.51 20.49 -3.90
CA GLN A 97 -12.18 21.66 -3.31
C GLN A 97 -12.21 22.85 -4.26
N LYS A 98 -11.12 23.09 -5.00
CA LYS A 98 -11.02 24.18 -6.00
C LYS A 98 -11.93 23.94 -7.19
N VAL A 99 -12.01 22.71 -7.71
CA VAL A 99 -12.92 22.33 -8.80
C VAL A 99 -14.38 22.49 -8.36
N ILE A 100 -14.75 21.98 -7.18
CA ILE A 100 -16.11 22.13 -6.64
C ILE A 100 -16.44 23.62 -6.45
N GLY A 101 -15.53 24.38 -5.85
CA GLY A 101 -15.69 25.82 -5.67
C GLY A 101 -15.88 26.56 -7.00
N PHE A 102 -15.09 26.23 -8.02
CA PHE A 102 -15.25 26.78 -9.37
C PHE A 102 -16.64 26.46 -9.94
N LEU A 103 -17.05 25.18 -9.93
CA LEU A 103 -18.36 24.75 -10.44
C LEU A 103 -19.52 25.49 -9.76
N GLN A 104 -19.43 25.75 -8.45
CA GLN A 104 -20.44 26.48 -7.68
C GLN A 104 -20.57 27.96 -8.07
N THR A 105 -19.53 28.55 -8.66
CA THR A 105 -19.56 29.94 -9.13
C THR A 105 -20.18 30.10 -10.52
N LEU A 106 -20.38 29.00 -11.25
CA LEU A 106 -20.86 29.04 -12.62
C LEU A 106 -22.36 29.30 -12.69
N PRO A 107 -22.83 30.10 -13.66
CA PRO A 107 -24.26 30.29 -13.87
C PRO A 107 -24.91 29.00 -14.40
N PRO A 108 -26.22 28.76 -14.16
CA PRO A 108 -26.91 27.53 -14.58
C PRO A 108 -26.79 27.21 -16.08
N LYS A 109 -26.69 28.24 -16.93
CA LYS A 109 -26.48 28.07 -18.38
C LYS A 109 -25.13 27.45 -18.74
N ALA A 110 -24.10 27.66 -17.90
CA ALA A 110 -22.74 27.14 -18.08
C ALA A 110 -22.53 25.77 -17.42
N LEU A 111 -23.41 25.37 -16.50
CA LEU A 111 -23.43 24.04 -15.86
C LEU A 111 -24.84 23.42 -15.96
N PRO A 112 -25.22 22.87 -17.12
CA PRO A 112 -26.55 22.34 -17.34
C PRO A 112 -26.68 20.94 -16.72
N GLY A 113 -27.16 20.87 -15.48
CA GLY A 113 -27.42 19.62 -14.76
C GLY A 113 -27.44 19.82 -13.24
N ALA A 114 -28.25 19.03 -12.53
CA ALA A 114 -28.42 19.18 -11.07
C ALA A 114 -27.41 18.37 -10.24
N THR A 115 -26.73 17.38 -10.83
CA THR A 115 -25.89 16.43 -10.07
C THR A 115 -24.46 16.46 -10.58
N VAL A 116 -23.54 16.96 -9.76
CA VAL A 116 -22.10 16.87 -9.98
C VAL A 116 -21.63 15.51 -9.49
N SER A 117 -21.50 14.55 -10.41
CA SER A 117 -20.81 13.28 -10.14
C SER A 117 -19.57 13.23 -11.01
N LEU A 118 -18.41 13.35 -10.38
CA LEU A 118 -17.11 13.35 -11.06
C LEU A 118 -16.32 12.13 -10.61
N MET A 119 -15.77 11.38 -11.57
CA MET A 119 -14.91 10.22 -11.29
C MET A 119 -13.48 10.65 -10.94
N LYS A 120 -13.00 11.72 -11.58
CA LYS A 120 -11.73 12.39 -11.28
C LYS A 120 -11.85 13.90 -11.47
N PRO A 121 -10.99 14.70 -10.82
CA PRO A 121 -11.05 16.16 -10.92
C PRO A 121 -11.13 16.69 -12.34
N SER A 122 -10.29 16.23 -13.28
CA SER A 122 -10.21 16.76 -14.65
C SER A 122 -11.49 16.60 -15.48
N ASP A 123 -12.37 15.66 -15.10
CA ASP A 123 -13.64 15.42 -15.78
C ASP A 123 -14.64 16.58 -15.66
N PHE A 124 -14.41 17.54 -14.76
CA PHE A 124 -15.29 18.71 -14.61
C PHE A 124 -15.48 19.47 -15.92
N MET A 125 -14.47 19.46 -16.81
CA MET A 125 -14.53 20.09 -18.12
C MET A 125 -15.63 19.49 -19.01
N LYS A 126 -16.03 18.23 -18.79
CA LYS A 126 -17.14 17.58 -19.52
C LYS A 126 -18.51 18.10 -19.07
N LEU A 127 -18.60 18.66 -17.85
CA LEU A 127 -19.84 19.21 -17.30
C LEU A 127 -20.07 20.66 -17.71
N VAL A 128 -19.01 21.38 -18.04
CA VAL A 128 -19.06 22.82 -18.29
C VAL A 128 -19.28 23.11 -19.76
N LYS A 129 -20.29 23.93 -20.08
CA LYS A 129 -20.44 24.52 -21.42
C LYS A 129 -19.41 25.64 -21.59
N PHE A 130 -18.24 25.29 -22.10
CA PHE A 130 -17.08 26.18 -22.16
C PHE A 130 -17.34 27.50 -22.90
N ASP A 131 -18.15 27.46 -23.96
CA ASP A 131 -18.50 28.65 -24.76
C ASP A 131 -19.46 29.61 -24.03
N GLU A 132 -20.13 29.15 -22.97
CA GLU A 132 -21.02 29.97 -22.14
C GLU A 132 -20.29 30.68 -20.98
N LEU A 133 -18.99 30.42 -20.82
CA LEU A 133 -18.14 31.01 -19.81
C LEU A 133 -17.64 32.40 -20.24
N SER A 134 -17.41 33.28 -19.25
CA SER A 134 -16.63 34.50 -19.49
C SER A 134 -15.17 34.13 -19.80
N SER A 135 -14.44 35.01 -20.51
CA SER A 135 -13.02 34.77 -20.82
C SER A 135 -12.17 34.51 -19.56
N ARG A 136 -12.51 35.17 -18.44
CA ARG A 136 -11.87 34.92 -17.14
C ARG A 136 -12.15 33.50 -16.63
N ALA A 137 -13.41 33.06 -16.67
CA ALA A 137 -13.78 31.72 -16.23
C ALA A 137 -13.24 30.63 -17.17
N GLN A 138 -13.08 30.90 -18.47
CA GLN A 138 -12.40 30.00 -19.41
C GLN A 138 -10.91 29.83 -19.06
N ALA A 139 -10.23 30.93 -18.73
CA ALA A 139 -8.82 30.87 -18.32
C ALA A 139 -8.66 30.09 -17.00
N GLU A 140 -9.56 30.30 -16.04
CA GLU A 140 -9.57 29.58 -14.77
C GLU A 140 -9.86 28.08 -14.97
N ALA A 141 -10.88 27.73 -15.76
CA ALA A 141 -11.19 26.34 -16.11
C ALA A 141 -10.00 25.63 -16.76
N ASN A 142 -9.34 26.27 -17.74
CA ASN A 142 -8.14 25.71 -18.38
C ASN A 142 -6.99 25.51 -17.38
N SER A 143 -6.78 26.46 -16.46
CA SER A 143 -5.75 26.35 -15.43
C SER A 143 -6.04 25.20 -14.47
N LEU A 144 -7.29 25.07 -14.00
CA LEU A 144 -7.72 23.99 -13.11
C LEU A 144 -7.64 22.63 -13.79
N CYS A 145 -8.01 22.53 -15.07
CA CYS A 145 -7.92 21.29 -15.84
C CYS A 145 -6.47 20.82 -16.00
N ARG A 146 -5.54 21.73 -16.34
CA ARG A 146 -4.11 21.39 -16.42
C ARG A 146 -3.56 20.93 -15.08
N TRP A 147 -3.84 21.68 -14.01
CA TRP A 147 -3.42 21.29 -12.67
C TRP A 147 -4.00 19.93 -12.26
N ALA A 148 -5.26 19.65 -12.64
CA ALA A 148 -5.87 18.35 -12.40
C ALA A 148 -5.16 17.21 -13.13
N GLN A 149 -4.86 17.38 -14.41
CA GLN A 149 -4.13 16.39 -15.19
C GLN A 149 -2.73 16.13 -14.62
N ASP A 150 -2.03 17.18 -14.19
CA ASP A 150 -0.71 17.05 -13.57
C ASP A 150 -0.77 16.29 -12.23
N GLN A 151 -1.77 16.59 -11.39
CA GLN A 151 -1.95 15.91 -10.10
C GLN A 151 -2.40 14.45 -10.27
N GLU A 152 -3.29 14.18 -11.21
CA GLU A 152 -3.72 12.82 -11.53
C GLU A 152 -2.54 11.99 -12.06
N TRP A 153 -1.73 12.56 -12.96
CA TRP A 153 -0.50 11.93 -13.45
C TRP A 153 0.51 11.68 -12.33
N TYR A 154 0.72 12.67 -11.44
CA TYR A 154 1.60 12.53 -10.29
C TYR A 154 1.15 11.39 -9.37
N HIS A 155 -0.15 11.31 -9.04
CA HIS A 155 -0.70 10.25 -8.21
C HIS A 155 -0.48 8.85 -8.80
N LEU A 156 -0.64 8.69 -10.13
CA LEU A 156 -0.37 7.41 -10.80
C LEU A 156 1.12 7.03 -10.71
N ASN A 157 2.04 7.99 -10.87
CA ASN A 157 3.47 7.73 -10.74
C ASN A 157 3.87 7.37 -9.31
N VAL A 158 3.30 8.05 -8.30
CA VAL A 158 3.49 7.69 -6.89
C VAL A 158 2.98 6.29 -6.62
N THR A 159 1.81 5.92 -7.17
CA THR A 159 1.24 4.57 -7.06
C THR A 159 2.17 3.52 -7.70
N LEU A 160 2.70 3.79 -8.90
CA LEU A 160 3.66 2.89 -9.57
C LEU A 160 4.95 2.71 -8.75
N GLY A 161 5.52 3.80 -8.25
CA GLY A 161 6.71 3.77 -7.40
C GLY A 161 6.46 2.93 -6.14
N LYS A 162 5.31 3.11 -5.50
CA LYS A 162 4.93 2.33 -4.32
C LYS A 162 4.74 0.85 -4.61
N ILE A 163 4.14 0.48 -5.75
CA ILE A 163 4.09 -0.93 -6.19
C ILE A 163 5.51 -1.50 -6.29
N ALA A 164 6.41 -0.79 -6.98
CA ALA A 164 7.78 -1.25 -7.18
C ALA A 164 8.53 -1.43 -5.85
N ASP A 165 8.39 -0.48 -4.93
CA ASP A 165 9.04 -0.51 -3.62
C ASP A 165 8.51 -1.63 -2.73
N THR A 166 7.19 -1.77 -2.70
CA THR A 166 6.52 -2.76 -1.87
C THR A 166 6.82 -4.16 -2.41
N TYR A 167 6.85 -4.32 -3.73
CA TYR A 167 7.23 -5.58 -4.37
C TYR A 167 8.72 -5.91 -4.20
N GLU A 168 9.62 -4.96 -4.41
CA GLU A 168 11.07 -5.22 -4.40
C GLU A 168 11.65 -5.27 -2.99
N MET A 169 11.17 -4.43 -2.07
CA MET A 169 11.70 -4.34 -0.71
C MET A 169 10.77 -4.96 0.33
N GLY A 170 9.46 -4.69 0.25
CA GLY A 170 8.48 -5.16 1.23
C GLY A 170 8.25 -6.66 1.18
N LEU A 171 7.96 -7.20 -0.01
CA LEU A 171 7.59 -8.60 -0.19
C LEU A 171 8.69 -9.56 0.25
N PRO A 172 9.98 -9.39 -0.11
CA PRO A 172 11.06 -10.22 0.41
C PRO A 172 11.12 -10.28 1.93
N ARG A 173 10.90 -9.14 2.61
CA ARG A 173 11.01 -9.03 4.06
C ARG A 173 9.87 -9.76 4.79
N VAL A 174 8.64 -9.64 4.29
CA VAL A 174 7.52 -10.43 4.83
C VAL A 174 7.70 -11.91 4.51
N MET A 175 8.02 -12.23 3.26
CA MET A 175 8.18 -13.61 2.83
C MET A 175 9.38 -14.31 3.47
N PHE A 176 10.40 -13.56 3.90
CA PHE A 176 11.47 -14.08 4.73
C PHE A 176 10.87 -14.78 5.95
N VAL A 177 10.06 -14.11 6.77
CA VAL A 177 9.47 -14.72 7.98
C VAL A 177 8.35 -15.72 7.64
N VAL A 178 7.44 -15.38 6.72
CA VAL A 178 6.29 -16.23 6.34
C VAL A 178 6.76 -17.57 5.79
N GLN A 179 7.79 -17.60 4.95
CA GLN A 179 8.34 -18.85 4.43
C GLN A 179 8.88 -19.75 5.55
N ARG A 180 9.55 -19.20 6.58
CA ARG A 180 10.04 -20.01 7.72
C ARG A 180 8.85 -20.58 8.50
N ALA A 181 7.80 -19.79 8.75
CA ALA A 181 6.58 -20.27 9.40
C ALA A 181 5.93 -21.42 8.63
N MET A 182 5.75 -21.27 7.31
CA MET A 182 5.18 -22.31 6.44
C MET A 182 6.04 -23.59 6.42
N LYS A 183 7.38 -23.45 6.41
CA LYS A 183 8.30 -24.61 6.48
C LYS A 183 8.17 -25.35 7.82
N VAL A 184 8.08 -24.63 8.93
CA VAL A 184 7.88 -25.22 10.27
C VAL A 184 6.54 -25.96 10.33
N GLN A 185 5.46 -25.34 9.86
CA GLN A 185 4.13 -25.96 9.83
C GLN A 185 4.06 -27.25 9.01
N SER A 186 4.80 -27.30 7.90
CA SER A 186 4.86 -28.47 7.01
C SER A 186 5.96 -29.48 7.40
N GLY A 187 6.63 -29.30 8.54
CA GLY A 187 7.69 -30.20 9.01
C GLY A 187 8.93 -30.23 8.11
N ARG A 188 9.16 -29.19 7.30
CA ARG A 188 10.31 -29.13 6.39
C ARG A 188 11.60 -28.79 7.15
N ALA A 189 12.65 -29.55 6.84
CA ALA A 189 13.98 -29.32 7.39
C ALA A 189 14.55 -27.93 6.98
N PRO A 190 15.35 -27.29 7.85
CA PRO A 190 16.06 -26.06 7.49
C PRO A 190 17.00 -26.27 6.30
N LYS A 191 17.19 -25.21 5.51
CA LYS A 191 18.20 -25.13 4.45
C LYS A 191 19.07 -23.89 4.65
N ASN A 192 20.29 -23.90 4.10
CA ASN A 192 21.22 -22.76 4.24
C ASN A 192 20.64 -21.44 3.69
N THR A 193 19.86 -21.52 2.60
CA THR A 193 19.17 -20.36 2.02
C THR A 193 18.06 -19.78 2.92
N ASP A 194 17.70 -20.47 4.03
CA ASP A 194 16.80 -19.93 5.05
C ASP A 194 17.46 -18.84 5.92
N GLY A 195 18.76 -18.58 5.75
CA GLY A 195 19.42 -17.40 6.34
C GLY A 195 19.42 -16.17 5.43
N GLU A 196 19.04 -16.32 4.15
CA GLU A 196 19.23 -15.29 3.13
C GLU A 196 17.92 -14.58 2.77
N LEU A 197 17.98 -13.25 2.62
CA LEU A 197 16.91 -12.45 2.06
C LEU A 197 16.96 -12.57 0.53
N LEU A 198 15.97 -13.24 -0.06
CA LEU A 198 15.95 -13.55 -1.48
C LEU A 198 15.21 -12.50 -2.31
N ALA A 199 15.40 -12.51 -3.62
CA ALA A 199 14.62 -11.69 -4.53
C ALA A 199 13.13 -12.10 -4.56
N PRO A 200 12.19 -11.20 -4.93
CA PRO A 200 10.76 -11.49 -4.99
C PRO A 200 10.42 -12.76 -5.76
N ALA A 201 11.03 -12.96 -6.93
CA ALA A 201 10.81 -14.13 -7.79
C ALA A 201 11.09 -15.44 -7.04
N CYS A 202 12.17 -15.52 -6.25
CA CYS A 202 12.50 -16.72 -5.49
C CYS A 202 11.44 -17.06 -4.44
N TYR A 203 10.86 -16.06 -3.78
CA TYR A 203 9.78 -16.27 -2.82
C TYR A 203 8.48 -16.66 -3.49
N ILE A 204 8.14 -16.03 -4.62
CA ILE A 204 6.93 -16.33 -5.38
C ILE A 204 6.99 -17.73 -5.97
N ASP A 205 8.10 -18.12 -6.61
CA ASP A 205 8.28 -19.47 -7.16
C ASP A 205 8.20 -20.54 -6.07
N TRP A 206 8.81 -20.28 -4.92
CA TRP A 206 8.72 -21.18 -3.77
C TRP A 206 7.29 -21.26 -3.23
N PHE A 207 6.59 -20.13 -3.11
CA PHE A 207 5.22 -20.06 -2.63
C PHE A 207 4.29 -20.82 -3.57
N SER A 208 4.33 -20.55 -4.87
CA SER A 208 3.50 -21.20 -5.90
C SER A 208 3.73 -22.72 -5.98
N SER A 209 4.93 -23.20 -5.64
CA SER A 209 5.24 -24.64 -5.59
C SER A 209 4.94 -25.31 -4.25
N SER A 210 4.69 -24.53 -3.19
CA SER A 210 4.53 -25.06 -1.82
C SER A 210 3.17 -24.78 -1.20
N ALA A 211 2.43 -23.78 -1.69
CA ALA A 211 1.09 -23.40 -1.24
C ALA A 211 0.04 -23.87 -2.25
N GLY A 212 -1.10 -24.34 -1.75
CA GLY A 212 -2.28 -24.58 -2.58
C GLY A 212 -3.03 -23.29 -2.91
N ASP A 213 -3.96 -23.39 -3.86
CA ASP A 213 -4.89 -22.32 -4.25
C ASP A 213 -5.77 -21.82 -3.09
N GLY A 214 -6.04 -22.68 -2.11
CA GLY A 214 -6.75 -22.31 -0.88
C GLY A 214 -5.93 -21.50 0.14
N HIS A 215 -4.65 -21.20 -0.12
CA HIS A 215 -3.84 -20.43 0.82
C HIS A 215 -4.30 -18.95 0.87
N PRO A 216 -4.40 -18.30 2.05
CA PRO A 216 -4.88 -16.92 2.17
C PRO A 216 -4.11 -15.88 1.35
N LEU A 217 -2.83 -16.13 1.06
CA LEU A 217 -1.99 -15.27 0.22
C LEU A 217 -2.03 -15.61 -1.28
N TYR A 218 -2.67 -16.72 -1.67
CA TYR A 218 -2.71 -17.19 -3.06
C TYR A 218 -3.30 -16.16 -4.04
N PRO A 219 -4.38 -15.42 -3.72
CA PRO A 219 -4.92 -14.44 -4.66
C PRO A 219 -3.95 -13.34 -5.06
N ILE A 220 -2.85 -13.14 -4.32
CA ILE A 220 -1.83 -12.11 -4.60
C ILE A 220 -0.52 -12.73 -5.08
N LEU A 221 -0.10 -13.85 -4.50
CA LEU A 221 1.22 -14.45 -4.74
C LEU A 221 1.18 -15.71 -5.62
N GLY A 222 0.01 -16.33 -5.79
CA GLY A 222 -0.18 -17.54 -6.59
C GLY A 222 -0.90 -17.29 -7.92
N ASP A 223 -1.65 -16.19 -8.05
CA ASP A 223 -2.28 -15.79 -9.32
C ASP A 223 -1.22 -15.29 -10.32
N HIS A 224 -1.04 -16.03 -11.41
CA HIS A 224 -0.01 -15.73 -12.41
C HIS A 224 -0.20 -14.34 -13.04
N GLY A 225 -1.44 -13.93 -13.31
CA GLY A 225 -1.72 -12.64 -13.94
C GLY A 225 -1.34 -11.46 -13.03
N LEU A 226 -1.60 -11.59 -11.73
CA LEU A 226 -1.27 -10.57 -10.76
C LEU A 226 0.23 -10.53 -10.43
N VAL A 227 0.88 -11.70 -10.35
CA VAL A 227 2.35 -11.80 -10.23
C VAL A 227 3.05 -11.16 -11.43
N GLU A 228 2.60 -11.47 -12.64
CA GLU A 228 3.14 -10.87 -13.86
C GLU A 228 2.95 -9.35 -13.88
N PHE A 229 1.77 -8.87 -13.45
CA PHE A 229 1.51 -7.45 -13.31
C PHE A 229 2.53 -6.77 -12.37
N TYR A 230 2.79 -7.30 -11.18
CA TYR A 230 3.75 -6.69 -10.27
C TYR A 230 5.18 -6.69 -10.82
N ARG A 231 5.59 -7.77 -11.49
CA ARG A 231 6.89 -7.84 -12.16
C ARG A 231 7.02 -6.74 -13.22
N VAL A 232 6.02 -6.60 -14.10
CA VAL A 232 6.00 -5.59 -15.16
C VAL A 232 5.95 -4.18 -14.56
N ALA A 233 5.10 -3.92 -13.57
CA ALA A 233 5.00 -2.63 -12.90
C ALA A 233 6.34 -2.23 -12.25
N ARG A 234 6.99 -3.14 -11.53
CA ARG A 234 8.33 -2.91 -10.96
C ARG A 234 9.38 -2.59 -12.03
N ASN A 235 9.35 -3.27 -13.18
CA ASN A 235 10.30 -2.97 -14.26
C ASN A 235 10.03 -1.59 -14.88
N VAL A 236 8.76 -1.27 -15.17
CA VAL A 236 8.35 0.03 -15.73
C VAL A 236 8.68 1.19 -14.79
N ALA A 237 8.53 1.02 -13.47
CA ALA A 237 8.91 2.02 -12.47
C ALA A 237 10.41 2.40 -12.54
N ASN A 238 11.25 1.46 -12.98
CA ASN A 238 12.69 1.66 -13.14
C ASN A 238 13.09 2.10 -14.56
N HIS A 239 12.13 2.25 -15.48
CA HIS A 239 12.37 2.71 -16.84
C HIS A 239 12.26 4.23 -16.93
N HIS A 240 13.13 4.86 -17.74
CA HIS A 240 13.06 6.30 -18.04
C HIS A 240 11.74 6.74 -18.70
N LYS A 241 10.99 5.81 -19.32
CA LYS A 241 9.70 6.12 -19.95
C LYS A 241 8.53 6.14 -18.97
N GLY A 242 8.62 5.41 -17.85
CA GLY A 242 7.53 5.27 -16.88
C GLY A 242 6.27 4.64 -17.46
N LEU A 243 5.15 4.86 -16.76
CA LEU A 243 3.82 4.47 -17.22
C LEU A 243 3.30 5.39 -18.33
N GLU A 244 2.43 4.85 -19.17
CA GLU A 244 1.57 5.62 -20.06
C GLU A 244 0.17 5.68 -19.43
N TRP A 245 -0.56 6.78 -19.59
CA TRP A 245 -1.95 6.87 -19.14
C TRP A 245 -2.80 7.56 -20.21
N GLU A 246 -3.94 6.95 -20.53
CA GLU A 246 -4.95 7.46 -21.44
C GLU A 246 -6.12 8.02 -20.62
N PRO A 247 -6.23 9.35 -20.43
CA PRO A 247 -7.25 9.92 -19.55
C PRO A 247 -8.68 9.76 -20.08
N GLY A 248 -8.86 9.52 -21.39
CA GLY A 248 -10.19 9.34 -21.97
C GLY A 248 -10.86 8.03 -21.58
N THR A 249 -10.05 6.98 -21.37
CA THR A 249 -10.48 5.60 -21.10
C THR A 249 -10.08 5.10 -19.71
N ASP A 250 -9.38 5.96 -18.95
CA ASP A 250 -8.78 5.66 -17.65
C ASP A 250 -7.93 4.38 -17.66
N GLN A 251 -7.18 4.17 -18.74
CA GLN A 251 -6.26 3.05 -18.90
C GLN A 251 -4.83 3.46 -18.59
N VAL A 252 -4.19 2.73 -17.68
CA VAL A 252 -2.75 2.78 -17.40
C VAL A 252 -2.06 1.71 -18.24
N GLY A 253 -1.15 2.16 -19.11
CA GLY A 253 -0.28 1.32 -19.91
C GLY A 253 1.07 1.08 -19.23
N LEU A 254 1.45 -0.17 -19.08
CA LEU A 254 2.76 -0.59 -18.55
C LEU A 254 3.49 -1.38 -19.63
N LYS A 255 4.53 -0.77 -20.19
CA LYS A 255 5.31 -1.35 -21.29
C LYS A 255 6.70 -1.79 -20.83
N ASP A 256 6.89 -3.11 -20.78
CA ASP A 256 8.15 -3.74 -20.39
C ASP A 256 8.60 -4.77 -21.44
N ARG A 257 9.68 -4.46 -22.17
CA ARG A 257 10.40 -5.33 -23.13
C ARG A 257 9.60 -6.53 -23.68
N GLY A 258 8.76 -6.29 -24.69
CA GLY A 258 7.97 -7.34 -25.35
C GLY A 258 6.64 -7.66 -24.67
N THR A 259 6.40 -7.13 -23.46
CA THR A 259 5.14 -7.21 -22.72
C THR A 259 4.50 -5.82 -22.66
N THR A 260 3.20 -5.74 -22.90
CA THR A 260 2.41 -4.51 -22.70
C THR A 260 1.15 -4.89 -21.94
N LEU A 261 0.99 -4.34 -20.75
CA LEU A 261 -0.22 -4.49 -19.95
C LEU A 261 -0.99 -3.18 -20.00
N ALA A 262 -2.31 -3.27 -20.18
CA ALA A 262 -3.23 -2.16 -20.02
C ALA A 262 -4.20 -2.52 -18.89
N VAL A 263 -4.37 -1.60 -17.93
CA VAL A 263 -5.25 -1.80 -16.79
C VAL A 263 -5.98 -0.51 -16.46
N HIS A 264 -7.26 -0.64 -16.12
CA HIS A 264 -8.03 0.50 -15.63
C HIS A 264 -7.39 1.08 -14.35
N VAL A 265 -7.41 2.41 -14.20
CA VAL A 265 -6.81 3.12 -13.05
C VAL A 265 -7.27 2.56 -11.70
N GLN A 266 -8.55 2.22 -11.56
CA GLN A 266 -9.08 1.62 -10.33
C GLN A 266 -8.42 0.27 -10.02
N ALA A 267 -8.31 -0.62 -11.02
CA ALA A 267 -7.65 -1.91 -10.85
C ALA A 267 -6.15 -1.74 -10.56
N PHE A 268 -5.50 -0.76 -11.19
CA PHE A 268 -4.10 -0.43 -10.92
C PHE A 268 -3.87 -0.04 -9.44
N GLN A 269 -4.72 0.84 -8.90
CA GLN A 269 -4.67 1.25 -7.49
C GLN A 269 -5.07 0.14 -6.53
N GLN A 270 -6.05 -0.70 -6.89
CA GLN A 270 -6.43 -1.87 -6.09
C GLN A 270 -5.26 -2.86 -5.94
N ARG A 271 -4.55 -3.13 -7.04
CA ARG A 271 -3.38 -4.03 -7.01
C ARG A 271 -2.24 -3.47 -6.16
N GLU A 272 -2.06 -2.14 -6.12
CA GLU A 272 -1.15 -1.51 -5.15
C GLU A 272 -1.55 -1.85 -3.71
N ARG A 273 -2.84 -1.69 -3.36
CA ARG A 273 -3.32 -1.96 -2.01
C ARG A 273 -3.17 -3.43 -1.60
N TYR A 274 -3.30 -4.36 -2.54
CA TYR A 274 -3.06 -5.78 -2.27
C TYR A 274 -1.63 -6.04 -1.77
N LEU A 275 -0.62 -5.40 -2.37
CA LEU A 275 0.74 -5.49 -1.86
C LEU A 275 0.87 -4.85 -0.48
N VAL A 276 0.23 -3.70 -0.23
CA VAL A 276 0.23 -3.02 1.08
C VAL A 276 -0.38 -3.91 2.17
N TYR A 277 -1.48 -4.60 1.87
CA TYR A 277 -2.15 -5.53 2.79
C TYR A 277 -1.24 -6.68 3.23
N ILE A 278 -0.40 -7.21 2.34
CA ILE A 278 0.59 -8.23 2.71
C ILE A 278 1.82 -7.62 3.36
N CYS A 279 2.39 -6.58 2.75
CA CYS A 279 3.74 -6.12 3.06
C CYS A 279 3.74 -5.16 4.23
N ASP A 280 3.12 -3.99 4.09
CA ASP A 280 3.16 -2.93 5.11
C ASP A 280 2.43 -3.39 6.38
N TYR A 281 1.23 -3.95 6.24
CA TYR A 281 0.48 -4.48 7.38
C TYR A 281 1.11 -5.77 7.93
N GLY A 282 1.52 -6.71 7.07
CA GLY A 282 2.17 -7.94 7.53
C GLY A 282 3.48 -7.68 8.29
N LEU A 283 4.24 -6.64 7.95
CA LEU A 283 5.42 -6.24 8.72
C LEU A 283 5.06 -5.73 10.10
N ARG A 284 3.99 -4.94 10.25
CA ARG A 284 3.50 -4.52 11.57
C ARG A 284 3.10 -5.72 12.43
N ALA A 285 2.49 -6.75 11.84
CA ALA A 285 2.19 -8.00 12.53
C ALA A 285 3.45 -8.75 12.99
N ILE A 286 4.45 -8.88 12.10
CA ILE A 286 5.73 -9.54 12.42
C ILE A 286 6.49 -8.76 13.49
N TRP A 287 6.58 -7.44 13.37
CA TRP A 287 7.24 -6.56 14.34
C TRP A 287 6.52 -6.56 15.68
N SER A 288 5.19 -6.57 15.69
CA SER A 288 4.40 -6.73 16.92
C SER A 288 4.78 -8.03 17.65
N ALA A 289 4.78 -9.17 16.95
CA ALA A 289 5.14 -10.45 17.55
C ALA A 289 6.60 -10.53 17.99
N PHE A 290 7.53 -9.95 17.20
CA PHE A 290 8.92 -9.81 17.61
C PHE A 290 9.02 -9.00 18.91
N CYS A 291 8.36 -7.84 18.97
CA CYS A 291 8.41 -6.96 20.13
C CYS A 291 7.81 -7.59 21.39
N GLU A 292 6.76 -8.39 21.23
CA GLU A 292 6.14 -9.12 22.33
C GLU A 292 7.02 -10.26 22.84
N ARG A 293 7.84 -10.86 21.98
CA ARG A 293 8.78 -11.92 22.38
C ARG A 293 10.08 -11.38 22.95
N GLU A 294 10.63 -10.32 22.36
CA GLU A 294 11.90 -9.73 22.78
C GLU A 294 11.76 -8.87 24.05
N LYS A 295 10.71 -8.03 24.15
CA LYS A 295 10.39 -7.18 25.31
C LYS A 295 11.60 -6.43 25.90
N GLY A 296 12.46 -5.91 25.04
CA GLY A 296 13.72 -5.31 25.43
C GLY A 296 14.09 -4.10 24.57
N ALA A 297 15.39 -3.77 24.62
CA ALA A 297 15.92 -2.56 24.01
C ALA A 297 15.81 -2.56 22.48
N ILE A 298 15.85 -3.73 21.84
CA ILE A 298 15.72 -3.82 20.38
C ILE A 298 14.30 -3.51 19.95
N SER A 299 13.29 -3.96 20.71
CA SER A 299 11.89 -3.60 20.49
C SER A 299 11.65 -2.11 20.67
N ASP A 300 12.23 -1.52 21.72
CA ASP A 300 12.12 -0.09 22.01
C ASP A 300 12.73 0.76 20.86
N ASP A 301 13.91 0.39 20.35
CA ASP A 301 14.55 1.04 19.19
C ASP A 301 13.75 0.88 17.90
N LEU A 302 13.26 -0.32 17.61
CA LEU A 302 12.41 -0.57 16.44
C LEU A 302 11.16 0.31 16.48
N PHE A 303 10.52 0.42 17.65
CA PHE A 303 9.34 1.24 17.82
C PHE A 303 9.65 2.74 17.69
N ASP A 304 10.75 3.22 18.25
CA ASP A 304 11.20 4.60 18.07
C ASP A 304 11.38 4.93 16.58
N LYS A 305 12.01 4.03 15.83
CA LYS A 305 12.20 4.21 14.38
C LYS A 305 10.86 4.20 13.64
N TYR A 306 9.98 3.26 13.95
CA TYR A 306 8.63 3.16 13.39
C TYR A 306 7.80 4.41 13.64
N ASN A 307 7.75 4.89 14.88
CA ASN A 307 6.96 6.07 15.25
C ASN A 307 7.48 7.34 14.55
N ASN A 308 8.79 7.40 14.27
CA ASN A 308 9.39 8.49 13.51
C ASN A 308 9.26 8.31 11.98
N THR A 309 8.71 7.20 11.48
CA THR A 309 8.58 6.96 10.02
C THR A 309 7.53 7.86 9.39
N PHE A 310 6.43 8.16 10.09
CA PHE A 310 5.32 8.94 9.54
C PHE A 310 5.36 10.41 10.03
N PRO A 311 4.96 11.39 9.19
CA PRO A 311 4.80 12.77 9.62
C PRO A 311 3.87 12.90 10.83
N LYS A 312 4.06 13.92 11.68
CA LYS A 312 3.19 14.15 12.86
C LYS A 312 1.71 14.35 12.51
N ASP A 313 1.44 14.89 11.32
CA ASP A 313 0.08 15.13 10.82
C ASP A 313 -0.47 13.94 10.02
N PHE A 314 0.31 12.85 9.90
CA PHE A 314 -0.18 11.60 9.39
C PHE A 314 -1.16 11.02 10.43
N PRO A 315 -2.36 10.56 10.04
CA PRO A 315 -3.28 9.94 10.97
C PRO A 315 -2.69 8.61 11.47
N SER A 316 -1.90 8.66 12.54
CA SER A 316 -1.53 7.49 13.34
C SER A 316 -2.63 7.22 14.37
N GLY A 317 -2.69 5.97 14.85
CA GLY A 317 -3.72 5.46 15.76
C GLY A 317 -3.92 6.31 17.03
N GLU A 318 -4.95 5.93 17.81
CA GLU A 318 -5.37 6.61 19.07
C GLU A 318 -4.15 7.19 19.79
N GLY A 319 -4.15 8.50 20.08
CA GLY A 319 -3.05 9.23 20.72
C GLY A 319 -2.73 8.79 22.16
N ALA A 320 -2.68 7.49 22.40
CA ALA A 320 -2.28 6.81 23.61
C ALA A 320 -0.78 7.02 23.84
N ARG A 321 -0.41 7.11 25.12
CA ARG A 321 0.99 7.19 25.53
C ARG A 321 1.62 5.82 25.41
N VAL A 322 2.85 5.76 24.91
CA VAL A 322 3.60 4.52 24.80
C VAL A 322 4.50 4.34 26.01
N ARG A 323 4.44 3.18 26.65
CA ARG A 323 5.35 2.76 27.71
C ARG A 323 6.39 1.83 27.13
N TYR A 324 7.65 2.24 27.12
CA TYR A 324 8.77 1.39 26.67
C TYR A 324 9.02 0.24 27.65
N TYR A 325 9.57 -0.87 27.16
CA TYR A 325 9.84 -2.03 28.01
C TYR A 325 10.93 -1.75 29.03
N THR A 326 11.94 -0.95 28.65
CA THR A 326 13.18 -0.80 29.41
C THR A 326 13.47 0.60 29.93
N ARG A 327 12.64 1.62 29.60
CA ARG A 327 12.80 2.99 30.13
C ARG A 327 11.84 3.25 31.29
N PRO A 328 12.33 3.78 32.44
CA PRO A 328 11.53 4.04 33.64
C PRO A 328 10.53 5.18 33.48
#